data_AF-A0A1H8CGL1-F1
#
_entry.id   AF-A0A1H8CGL1-F1
#
_cell.length_a   1.000
_cell.length_b   1.000
_cell.length_c   1.000
_cell.angle_alpha   90.00
_cell.angle_beta   90.00
_cell.angle_gamma   90.00
#
_symmetry.space_group_name_H-M   'P 1'
#
loop_
_entity.id
_entity.type
_entity.pdbx_description
1 polymer ?
#
loop_
_entity_poly.entity_id
_entity_poly.type
_entity_poly.pdbx_seq_one_letter_code
_entity_poly.pdbx_strand_id
1 'polypeptide(L)' 'MMDPLNLFGAGTAMVGLGGVAVAVQACIEVIAVPRIGRSIADWPVLAAMIFILAVDLVIVGLGATIALVRI' A
#
# COMPACT_ATOMS: atom_id res chain seq x y z
N MET A 1 -4.62 29.32 -9.08
CA MET A 1 -5.17 28.69 -7.86
C MET A 1 -5.22 27.19 -8.14
N MET A 2 -4.64 26.36 -7.28
CA MET A 2 -4.66 24.89 -7.47
C MET A 2 -6.07 24.38 -7.21
N ASP A 3 -6.60 23.54 -8.11
CA ASP A 3 -7.89 22.91 -7.90
C ASP A 3 -7.82 22.02 -6.64
N PRO A 4 -8.80 22.12 -5.72
CA PRO A 4 -8.81 21.33 -4.49
C PRO A 4 -8.82 19.81 -4.76
N LEU A 5 -9.35 19.41 -5.92
CA LEU A 5 -9.30 18.03 -6.41
C LEU A 5 -7.88 17.53 -6.70
N ASN A 6 -6.98 18.41 -7.19
CA ASN A 6 -5.59 18.03 -7.49
C ASN A 6 -4.80 17.84 -6.20
N LEU A 7 -5.03 18.72 -5.21
CA LEU A 7 -4.44 18.60 -3.88
C LEU A 7 -4.92 17.32 -3.18
N PHE A 8 -6.21 16.98 -3.32
CA PHE A 8 -6.78 15.75 -2.81
C PHE A 8 -6.18 14.51 -3.49
N GLY A 9 -6.07 14.51 -4.83
CA GLY A 9 -5.45 13.41 -5.58
C GLY A 9 -3.99 13.19 -5.19
N ALA A 10 -3.20 14.27 -5.10
CA ALA A 10 -1.80 14.22 -4.68
C ALA A 10 -1.65 13.72 -3.24
N GLY A 11 -2.48 14.21 -2.31
CA GLY A 11 -2.50 13.74 -0.92
C GLY A 11 -2.83 12.25 -0.82
N THR A 12 -3.85 11.81 -1.56
CA THR A 12 -4.28 10.41 -1.60
C THR A 12 -3.16 9.50 -2.14
N ALA A 13 -2.48 9.94 -3.20
CA ALA A 13 -1.34 9.22 -3.75
C ALA A 13 -0.17 9.12 -2.75
N MET A 14 0.13 10.19 -2.03
CA MET A 14 1.18 10.17 -1.00
C MET A 14 0.84 9.23 0.16
N VAL A 15 -0.42 9.22 0.62
CA VAL A 15 -0.87 8.30 1.68
C VAL A 15 -0.75 6.85 1.21
N GLY A 16 -1.20 6.55 -0.02
CA GLY A 16 -1.07 5.23 -0.61
C GLY A 16 0.41 4.79 -0.73
N LEU A 17 1.32 5.69 -1.12
CA LEU A 17 2.76 5.38 -1.19
C LEU A 17 3.35 5.07 0.19
N GLY A 18 2.91 5.79 1.23
CA GLY A 18 3.25 5.49 2.61
C GLY A 18 2.76 4.11 3.04
N GLY A 19 1.52 3.76 2.70
CA GLY A 19 0.96 2.43 2.93
C GLY A 19 1.75 1.31 2.26
N VAL A 20 2.09 1.48 0.97
CA VAL A 20 2.93 0.53 0.21
C VAL A 20 4.26 0.28 0.91
N ALA A 21 4.97 1.33 1.35
CA ALA A 21 6.26 1.17 2.02
C ALA A 21 6.15 0.34 3.31
N VAL A 22 5.13 0.61 4.13
CA VAL A 22 4.87 -0.12 5.38
C VAL A 22 4.46 -1.57 5.10
N ALA A 23 3.55 -1.80 4.15
CA ALA A 23 3.09 -3.13 3.79
C ALA A 23 4.22 -4.00 3.21
N VAL A 24 5.11 -3.41 2.40
CA VAL A 24 6.32 -4.09 1.89
C VAL A 24 7.27 -4.45 3.03
N GLN A 25 7.52 -3.53 3.96
CA GLN A 25 8.38 -3.82 5.12
C GLN A 25 7.80 -4.94 5.98
N ALA A 26 6.50 -4.92 6.27
CA ALA A 26 5.81 -5.98 7.00
C ALA A 26 5.88 -7.33 6.27
N CYS A 27 5.72 -7.35 4.94
CA CYS A 27 5.90 -8.57 4.14
C CYS A 27 7.32 -9.14 4.27
N ILE A 28 8.33 -8.27 4.20
CA ILE A 28 9.75 -8.66 4.35
C ILE A 28 9.99 -9.25 5.73
N GLU A 29 9.49 -8.62 6.80
CA GLU A 29 9.63 -9.13 8.17
C GLU A 29 8.96 -10.51 8.34
N VAL A 30 7.79 -10.73 7.73
CA VAL A 30 7.11 -12.03 7.76
C VAL A 30 7.92 -13.11 7.06
N ILE A 31 8.57 -12.79 5.93
CA ILE A 31 9.34 -13.73 5.10
C ILE A 31 10.74 -13.98 5.68
N ALA A 32 11.41 -12.94 6.21
CA ALA A 32 12.82 -12.97 6.58
C ALA A 32 13.10 -13.71 7.90
N VAL A 33 12.13 -13.81 8.81
CA VAL A 33 12.30 -14.55 10.07
C VAL A 33 12.35 -16.06 9.77
N PRO A 34 13.47 -16.77 10.04
CA PRO A 34 13.55 -18.21 9.85
C PRO A 34 12.71 -18.92 10.92
N ARG A 35 11.51 -19.35 10.54
CA ARG A 35 10.53 -19.99 11.43
C ARG A 35 10.72 -21.50 11.44
N ILE A 36 11.59 -22.00 12.33
CA ILE A 36 11.69 -23.43 12.65
C ILE A 36 10.37 -23.86 13.32
N GLY A 37 9.57 -24.70 12.65
CA GLY A 37 8.34 -25.28 13.21
C GLY A 37 7.01 -24.56 12.89
N ARG A 38 6.76 -24.19 11.62
CA ARG A 38 5.55 -23.43 11.24
C ARG A 38 4.23 -24.10 11.65
N SER A 39 3.39 -23.30 12.30
CA SER A 39 1.93 -23.45 12.33
C SER A 39 1.35 -22.91 11.02
N ILE A 40 0.30 -23.55 10.49
CA ILE A 40 -0.43 -23.15 9.26
C ILE A 40 -1.03 -21.73 9.40
N ALA A 41 -1.12 -21.20 10.62
CA ALA A 41 -1.68 -19.90 10.97
C ALA A 41 -0.93 -18.66 10.44
N ASP A 42 0.29 -18.80 9.88
CA ASP A 42 1.07 -17.67 9.38
C ASP A 42 0.74 -17.28 7.92
N TRP A 43 0.22 -18.22 7.13
CA TRP A 43 -0.17 -17.98 5.73
C TRP A 43 -1.28 -16.94 5.56
N PRO A 44 -2.34 -16.91 6.40
CA PRO A 44 -3.36 -15.86 6.34
C PRO A 44 -2.80 -14.46 6.60
N VAL A 45 -1.79 -14.32 7.45
CA VAL A 45 -1.17 -13.03 7.78
C VAL A 45 -0.42 -12.48 6.57
N LEU A 46 0.36 -13.33 5.90
CA LEU A 46 1.03 -12.94 4.66
C LEU A 46 0.03 -12.56 3.56
N ALA A 47 -1.06 -13.32 3.42
CA ALA A 47 -2.12 -13.01 2.46
C ALA A 47 -2.80 -11.66 2.77
N ALA A 48 -3.05 -11.35 4.05
CA ALA A 48 -3.60 -10.06 4.47
C ALA A 48 -2.65 -8.90 4.15
N MET A 49 -1.35 -9.06 4.39
CA MET A 49 -0.36 -8.02 4.08
C MET A 49 -0.25 -7.75 2.56
N ILE A 50 -0.30 -8.81 1.74
CA ILE A 50 -0.33 -8.68 0.27
C ILE A 50 -1.62 -7.99 -0.20
N PHE A 51 -2.75 -8.31 0.43
CA PHE A 51 -4.02 -7.65 0.11
C PHE A 51 -3.96 -6.15 0.42
N ILE A 52 -3.44 -5.77 1.59
CA ILE A 52 -3.24 -4.35 1.97
C ILE A 52 -2.33 -3.66 0.95
N LEU A 53 -1.22 -4.29 0.57
CA LEU A 53 -0.30 -3.77 -0.45
C LEU A 53 -1.02 -3.52 -1.79
N ALA A 54 -1.90 -4.43 -2.21
CA ALA A 54 -2.68 -4.25 -3.44
C ALA A 54 -3.68 -3.08 -3.33
N VAL A 55 -4.34 -2.93 -2.18
CA VAL A 55 -5.24 -1.79 -1.93
C VAL A 55 -4.49 -0.47 -1.96
N ASP A 56 -3.31 -0.39 -1.34
CA ASP A 56 -2.49 0.82 -1.33
C ASP A 56 -2.04 1.20 -2.75
N LEU A 57 -1.66 0.23 -3.59
CA LEU A 57 -1.34 0.49 -5.00
C LEU A 57 -2.54 1.05 -5.79
N VAL A 58 -3.75 0.57 -5.51
CA VAL A 58 -4.98 1.12 -6.12
C VAL A 58 -5.21 2.55 -5.65
N ILE A 59 -5.02 2.85 -4.36
CA ILE A 59 -5.13 4.20 -3.81
C ILE A 59 -4.11 5.14 -4.46
N VAL A 60 -2.86 4.70 -4.62
CA VAL A 60 -1.82 5.45 -5.35
C VAL A 60 -2.25 5.73 -6.78
N GLY A 61 -2.66 4.69 -7.51
CA GLY A 61 -3.04 4.81 -8.92
C GLY A 61 -4.24 5.75 -9.12
N LEU A 62 -5.27 5.63 -8.29
CA LEU A 62 -6.45 6.51 -8.36
C LEU A 62 -6.10 7.94 -7.96
N GLY A 63 -5.35 8.14 -6.88
CA GLY A 63 -4.88 9.46 -6.44
C GLY A 63 -4.04 10.16 -7.51
N ALA A 64 -3.08 9.44 -8.10
CA ALA A 64 -2.24 9.93 -9.19
C ALA A 64 -3.06 10.25 -10.45
N THR A 65 -4.03 9.41 -10.80
CA THR A 65 -4.93 9.66 -11.94
C THR A 65 -5.74 10.94 -11.73
N ILE A 66 -6.33 11.11 -10.54
CA ILE A 66 -7.10 12.33 -10.20
C ILE A 66 -6.20 13.56 -10.26
N ALA A 67 -4.98 13.46 -9.74
CA ALA A 67 -4.01 14.55 -9.76
C ALA A 67 -3.56 14.90 -11.19
N LEU A 68 -3.34 13.91 -12.07
CA LEU A 68 -2.78 14.13 -13.42
C LEU A 68 -3.82 14.51 -14.48
N VAL A 69 -5.03 13.96 -14.42
CA VAL A 69 -6.10 14.24 -15.42
C VAL A 69 -6.65 15.67 -15.28
N ARG A 70 -6.37 16.34 -14.17
CA ARG A 70 -6.89 17.67 -13.82
C ARG A 70 -5.81 18.74 -13.76
N ILE A 71 -4.58 18.44 -14.23
CA ILE A 71 -3.51 19.41 -14.51
C ILE A 71 -3.68 19.91 -15.94
#